data_AF-A0A8T7M4Q6-F1
#
_entry.id   AF-A0A8T7M4Q6-F1
#
_cell.length_a   1.000
_cell.length_b   1.000
_cell.length_c   1.000
_cell.angle_alpha   90.00
_cell.angle_beta   90.00
_cell.angle_gamma   90.00
#
_symmetry.space_group_name_H-M   'P 1'
#
loop_
_entity.id
_entity.type
_entity.pdbx_description
1 polymer ?
#
loop_
_entity_poly.entity_id
_entity_poly.type
_entity_poly.pdbx_seq_one_letter_code
_entity_poly.pdbx_strand_id
1 'polypeptide(L)'
;MAQPMLLTEGQALSENDEENPPDLDYEVSSDKWKPHNPARGDIQGEWAERPVRFVDGKDVGRTVAWLQSREGYPVPIRLSEVGAVVMRHVGDELRCEHRYHERVVSFMGDMFPWDEVESFARALQEHDFRLLLCEPIKGGYTYDFEPMRKATENCSSSEMRQLERQALSLGPDTPTLVDGSLEPRVAAYDVNNSPVCGLVKSHYRNYLHPQGWRTYYELKAGQRTPAFLLNGLELEVVSWYLRLEGNGGEMPNWGVVRLEVPRLYFEKQLGKNWEHLDWLSNLVCDYRCRDESYSRAPVSIYPIQRAEETLGALFSRSETLINHFYHLTSL
;
A
#
# COMPACT_ATOMS: atom_id res chain seq x y z
N MET A 1 19.69 26.96 -24.78
CA MET A 1 19.80 25.54 -24.39
C MET A 1 19.70 25.48 -22.89
N ALA A 2 18.55 25.09 -22.35
CA ALA A 2 18.37 24.96 -20.91
C ALA A 2 19.03 23.66 -20.46
N GLN A 3 20.06 23.76 -19.60
CA GLN A 3 20.55 22.60 -18.86
C GLN A 3 19.43 22.12 -17.93
N PRO A 4 19.10 20.82 -17.90
CA PRO A 4 18.22 20.31 -16.86
C PRO A 4 18.93 20.46 -15.51
N MET A 5 18.31 21.18 -14.57
CA MET A 5 18.72 21.21 -13.19
C MET A 5 18.59 19.80 -12.62
N LEU A 6 19.72 19.14 -12.36
CA LEU A 6 19.79 18.00 -11.46
C LEU A 6 19.39 18.49 -10.07
N LEU A 7 18.15 18.20 -9.65
CA LEU A 7 17.77 18.28 -8.24
C LEU A 7 18.56 17.20 -7.50
N THR A 8 19.67 17.59 -6.88
CA THR A 8 20.32 16.84 -5.80
C THR A 8 19.46 16.96 -4.54
N GLU A 9 18.32 16.29 -4.55
CA GLU A 9 17.62 15.91 -3.33
C GLU A 9 17.33 14.42 -3.45
N GLY A 10 18.39 13.62 -3.31
CA GLY A 10 18.20 12.25 -2.86
C GLY A 10 17.55 12.35 -1.49
N GLN A 11 16.31 11.90 -1.36
CA GLN A 11 15.75 11.63 -0.04
C GLN A 11 16.78 10.81 0.72
N ALA A 12 17.19 11.31 1.88
CA ALA A 12 18.08 10.59 2.77
C ALA A 12 17.51 9.18 2.91
N LEU A 13 18.37 8.19 2.65
CA LEU A 13 18.15 6.82 3.07
C LEU A 13 17.64 6.89 4.52
N SER A 14 16.55 6.19 4.83
CA SER A 14 16.16 6.10 6.23
C SER A 14 17.34 5.50 6.99
N GLU A 15 17.60 5.90 8.24
CA GLU A 15 18.77 5.43 9.02
C GLU A 15 18.88 3.89 9.05
N ASN A 16 17.77 3.18 8.84
CA ASN A 16 17.69 1.72 8.74
C ASN A 16 18.23 1.12 7.42
N ASP A 17 18.35 1.89 6.34
CA ASP A 17 18.74 1.40 5.01
C ASP A 17 20.28 1.25 4.88
N GLU A 18 21.08 1.90 5.74
CA GLU A 18 22.54 1.64 5.81
C GLU A 18 22.84 0.31 6.51
N GLU A 19 21.97 -0.14 7.42
CA GLU A 19 22.21 -1.35 8.20
C GLU A 19 21.96 -2.64 7.40
N ASN A 20 21.06 -2.62 6.40
CA ASN A 20 20.67 -3.81 5.63
C ASN A 20 20.52 -3.51 4.12
N PRO A 21 21.63 -3.42 3.36
CA PRO A 21 21.57 -3.16 1.93
C PRO A 21 20.85 -4.29 1.17
N PRO A 22 20.16 -3.98 0.05
CA PRO A 22 19.53 -5.00 -0.77
C PRO A 22 20.56 -5.91 -1.43
N ASP A 23 20.25 -7.20 -1.59
CA ASP A 23 21.03 -8.12 -2.41
C ASP A 23 20.48 -8.13 -3.84
N LEU A 24 21.17 -7.36 -4.70
CA LEU A 24 20.83 -7.19 -6.11
C LEU A 24 21.37 -8.33 -7.00
N ASP A 25 22.12 -9.28 -6.44
CA ASP A 25 22.68 -10.42 -7.16
C ASP A 25 21.85 -11.71 -6.99
N TYR A 26 20.68 -11.60 -6.35
CA TYR A 26 19.87 -12.72 -5.90
C TYR A 26 19.40 -13.68 -7.01
N GLU A 27 18.77 -13.19 -8.09
CA GLU A 27 18.43 -14.04 -9.26
C GLU A 27 19.60 -14.11 -10.26
N VAL A 28 20.20 -12.96 -10.56
CA VAL A 28 21.30 -12.81 -11.53
C VAL A 28 22.25 -11.72 -11.04
N SER A 29 23.55 -11.95 -11.22
CA SER A 29 24.61 -10.96 -10.98
C SER A 29 24.30 -9.60 -11.62
N SER A 30 24.50 -8.53 -10.85
CA SER A 30 24.16 -7.14 -11.10
C SER A 30 24.69 -6.59 -12.43
N ASP A 31 25.87 -7.03 -12.85
CA ASP A 31 26.51 -6.66 -14.12
C ASP A 31 25.81 -7.29 -15.35
N LYS A 32 25.00 -8.33 -15.14
CA LYS A 32 24.28 -9.07 -16.18
C LYS A 32 22.78 -8.77 -16.22
N TRP A 33 22.32 -7.80 -15.43
CA TRP A 33 20.92 -7.37 -15.44
C TRP A 33 20.52 -6.88 -16.84
N LYS A 34 19.42 -7.47 -17.32
CA LYS A 34 18.76 -7.16 -18.59
C LYS A 34 17.25 -7.37 -18.42
N PRO A 35 16.41 -6.74 -19.26
CA PRO A 35 14.98 -7.02 -19.24
C PRO A 35 14.71 -8.50 -19.42
N HIS A 36 13.96 -9.09 -18.49
CA HIS A 36 13.54 -10.48 -18.53
C HIS A 36 12.15 -10.56 -19.16
N ASN A 37 11.96 -11.51 -20.06
CA ASN A 37 10.64 -11.84 -20.61
C ASN A 37 10.09 -13.00 -19.79
N PRO A 38 9.09 -12.79 -18.93
CA PRO A 38 8.49 -13.85 -18.15
C PRO A 38 8.05 -15.01 -19.04
N ALA A 39 8.54 -16.22 -18.74
CA ALA A 39 8.07 -17.41 -19.41
C ALA A 39 6.56 -17.55 -19.19
N ARG A 40 5.80 -17.60 -20.28
CA ARG A 40 4.42 -18.07 -20.25
C ARG A 40 4.48 -19.58 -20.15
N GLY A 41 4.66 -20.09 -18.94
CA GLY A 41 4.66 -21.53 -18.71
C GLY A 41 3.40 -22.15 -19.28
N ASP A 42 3.52 -23.38 -19.76
CA ASP A 42 2.36 -24.21 -20.03
C ASP A 42 1.80 -24.58 -18.66
N ILE A 43 0.81 -23.83 -18.17
CA ILE A 43 0.13 -24.12 -16.90
C ILE A 43 -0.71 -25.38 -17.14
N GLN A 44 -0.04 -26.54 -17.23
CA GLN A 44 -0.66 -27.84 -17.37
C GLN A 44 -1.19 -28.26 -16.00
N GLY A 45 -2.33 -27.70 -15.59
CA GLY A 45 -3.02 -28.05 -14.33
C GLY A 45 -3.55 -26.84 -13.55
N GLU A 46 -4.09 -27.10 -12.36
CA GLU A 46 -4.43 -26.05 -11.40
C GLU A 46 -3.14 -25.46 -10.81
N TRP A 47 -2.82 -24.22 -11.16
CA TRP A 47 -1.78 -23.45 -10.47
C TRP A 47 -2.27 -23.15 -9.05
N ALA A 48 -1.92 -24.04 -8.10
CA ALA A 48 -2.42 -23.99 -6.72
C ALA A 48 -2.12 -22.65 -6.03
N GLU A 49 -0.98 -22.04 -6.35
CA GLU A 49 -0.52 -20.78 -5.76
C GLU A 49 -0.98 -19.54 -6.55
N ARG A 50 -1.89 -19.69 -7.51
CA ARG A 50 -2.46 -18.57 -8.27
C ARG A 50 -3.23 -17.67 -7.31
N PRO A 51 -2.90 -16.36 -7.18
CA PRO A 51 -3.73 -15.42 -6.44
C PRO A 51 -5.19 -15.45 -6.92
N VAL A 52 -6.07 -15.87 -6.01
CA VAL A 52 -7.53 -15.86 -6.19
C VAL A 52 -8.19 -14.86 -5.26
N ARG A 53 -7.43 -14.27 -4.33
CA ARG A 53 -7.89 -13.33 -3.32
C ARG A 53 -7.10 -12.03 -3.44
N PHE A 54 -7.78 -10.89 -3.29
CA PHE A 54 -7.19 -9.57 -3.44
C PHE A 54 -7.59 -8.70 -2.27
N VAL A 55 -6.62 -8.07 -1.63
CA VAL A 55 -6.85 -7.20 -0.46
C VAL A 55 -6.41 -5.80 -0.80
N ASP A 56 -7.28 -4.84 -0.48
CA ASP A 56 -7.01 -3.42 -0.65
C ASP A 56 -7.67 -2.61 0.47
N GLY A 57 -7.13 -1.43 0.73
CA GLY A 57 -7.56 -0.49 1.75
C GLY A 57 -7.81 0.90 1.17
N LYS A 58 -8.70 1.66 1.82
CA LYS A 58 -9.00 3.03 1.43
C LYS A 58 -9.19 3.92 2.65
N ASP A 59 -8.52 5.07 2.67
CA ASP A 59 -8.73 6.18 3.61
C ASP A 59 -9.17 7.40 2.79
N VAL A 60 -10.38 7.89 3.06
CA VAL A 60 -10.88 9.15 2.51
C VAL A 60 -11.23 10.06 3.67
N GLY A 61 -10.51 11.17 3.81
CA GLY A 61 -10.77 12.10 4.88
C GLY A 61 -10.17 13.47 4.69
N ARG A 62 -10.62 14.40 5.52
CA ARG A 62 -10.28 15.82 5.46
C ARG A 62 -10.10 16.36 6.87
N THR A 63 -9.22 17.33 7.02
CA THR A 63 -9.18 18.16 8.23
C THR A 63 -10.41 19.07 8.21
N VAL A 64 -11.28 18.94 9.21
CA VAL A 64 -12.59 19.61 9.25
C VAL A 64 -12.63 20.76 10.26
N ALA A 65 -11.74 20.72 11.25
CA ALA A 65 -11.62 21.75 12.27
C ALA A 65 -10.19 21.72 12.84
N TRP A 66 -9.88 22.70 13.69
CA TRP A 66 -8.72 22.66 14.55
C TRP A 66 -9.08 23.22 15.93
N LEU A 67 -8.41 22.71 16.96
CA LEU A 67 -8.51 23.16 18.34
C LEU A 67 -7.19 23.80 18.76
N GLN A 68 -7.22 24.56 19.85
CA GLN A 68 -6.00 25.05 20.49
C GLN A 68 -5.79 24.31 21.80
N SER A 69 -4.61 23.72 21.99
CA SER A 69 -4.20 23.15 23.28
C SER A 69 -3.99 24.26 24.33
N ARG A 70 -3.84 23.89 25.60
CA ARG A 70 -3.55 24.84 26.70
C ARG A 70 -2.24 25.59 26.50
N GLU A 71 -1.27 24.92 25.88
CA GLU A 71 0.06 25.43 25.55
C GLU A 71 0.04 26.26 24.26
N GLY A 72 -1.09 26.33 23.54
CA GLY A 72 -1.27 27.15 22.36
C GLY A 72 -1.01 26.45 21.03
N TYR A 73 -0.62 25.17 21.02
CA TYR A 73 -0.43 24.38 19.79
C TYR A 73 -1.74 24.21 19.01
N PRO A 74 -1.71 24.32 17.68
CA PRO A 74 -2.87 24.04 16.85
C PRO A 74 -3.04 22.53 16.64
N VAL A 75 -4.21 22.01 16.98
CA VAL A 75 -4.54 20.58 16.94
C VAL A 75 -5.58 20.35 15.84
N PRO A 76 -5.18 19.84 14.66
CA PRO A 76 -6.14 19.47 13.63
C PRO A 76 -7.07 18.35 14.09
N ILE A 77 -8.34 18.45 13.68
CA ILE A 77 -9.32 17.37 13.76
C ILE A 77 -9.53 16.85 12.33
N ARG A 78 -9.16 15.59 12.10
CA ARG A 78 -9.40 14.91 10.83
C ARG A 78 -10.62 14.01 10.94
N LEU A 79 -11.53 14.14 9.98
CA LEU A 79 -12.68 13.26 9.79
C LEU A 79 -12.39 12.36 8.59
N SER A 80 -12.42 11.05 8.79
CA SER A 80 -12.11 10.05 7.77
C SER A 80 -13.15 8.93 7.74
N GLU A 81 -13.38 8.38 6.55
CA GLU A 81 -13.87 7.03 6.37
C GLU A 81 -12.70 6.15 5.96
N VAL A 82 -12.48 5.08 6.72
CA VAL A 82 -11.43 4.10 6.49
C VAL A 82 -12.06 2.73 6.27
N GLY A 83 -11.45 1.91 5.42
CA GLY A 83 -11.97 0.59 5.15
C GLY A 83 -10.94 -0.31 4.48
N ALA A 84 -11.22 -1.61 4.53
CA ALA A 84 -10.48 -2.62 3.83
C ALA A 84 -11.45 -3.64 3.24
N VAL A 85 -11.09 -4.23 2.11
CA VAL A 85 -11.97 -5.18 1.42
C VAL A 85 -11.17 -6.37 0.92
N VAL A 86 -11.84 -7.51 0.89
CA VAL A 86 -11.35 -8.75 0.30
C VAL A 86 -12.20 -9.05 -0.92
N MET A 87 -11.58 -9.04 -2.09
CA MET A 87 -12.17 -9.53 -3.33
C MET A 87 -11.68 -10.95 -3.59
N ARG A 88 -12.54 -11.83 -4.08
CA ARG A 88 -12.21 -13.22 -4.38
C ARG A 88 -12.76 -13.65 -5.73
N HIS A 89 -11.94 -14.36 -6.50
CA HIS A 89 -12.38 -15.07 -7.68
C HIS A 89 -13.17 -16.31 -7.32
N VAL A 90 -14.39 -16.41 -7.86
CA VAL A 90 -15.26 -17.58 -7.75
C VAL A 90 -15.72 -17.92 -9.17
N GLY A 91 -15.05 -18.88 -9.81
CA GLY A 91 -15.16 -19.09 -11.25
C GLY A 91 -14.63 -17.88 -12.02
N ASP A 92 -15.40 -17.39 -12.98
CA ASP A 92 -15.06 -16.22 -13.80
C ASP A 92 -15.48 -14.88 -13.16
N GLU A 93 -16.12 -14.92 -11.99
CA GLU A 93 -16.60 -13.72 -11.31
C GLU A 93 -15.67 -13.28 -10.18
N LEU A 94 -15.53 -11.98 -10.00
CA LEU A 94 -14.89 -11.38 -8.84
C LEU A 94 -15.95 -10.91 -7.85
N ARG A 95 -15.94 -11.44 -6.63
CA ARG A 95 -16.93 -11.16 -5.58
C ARG A 95 -16.29 -10.55 -4.35
N CYS A 96 -17.00 -9.63 -3.70
CA CYS A 96 -16.61 -9.13 -2.37
C CYS A 96 -16.88 -10.23 -1.35
N GLU A 97 -15.84 -10.72 -0.69
CA GLU A 97 -15.91 -11.78 0.32
C GLU A 97 -16.11 -11.17 1.71
N HIS A 98 -15.31 -10.14 2.04
CA HIS A 98 -15.35 -9.43 3.31
C HIS A 98 -15.09 -7.94 3.10
N ARG A 99 -15.62 -7.12 3.99
CA ARG A 99 -15.40 -5.67 4.02
C ARG A 99 -15.40 -5.15 5.45
N TYR A 100 -14.51 -4.21 5.70
CA TYR A 100 -14.46 -3.39 6.91
C TYR A 100 -14.67 -1.95 6.49
N HIS A 101 -15.43 -1.21 7.29
CA HIS A 101 -15.70 0.21 7.09
C HIS A 101 -15.92 0.84 8.45
N GLU A 102 -15.23 1.94 8.68
CA GLU A 102 -15.35 2.72 9.91
C GLU A 102 -15.30 4.21 9.59
N ARG A 103 -16.04 4.98 10.38
CA ARG A 103 -15.94 6.44 10.41
C ARG A 103 -15.12 6.82 11.61
N VAL A 104 -14.03 7.54 11.37
CA VAL A 104 -13.05 7.86 12.40
C VAL A 104 -12.80 9.35 12.49
N VAL A 105 -12.58 9.81 13.73
CA VAL A 105 -12.11 11.15 14.03
C VAL A 105 -10.72 11.03 14.63
N SER A 106 -9.73 11.66 14.02
CA SER A 106 -8.32 11.58 14.47
C SER A 106 -7.83 12.94 14.98
N PHE A 107 -7.28 12.96 16.20
CA PHE A 107 -6.56 14.12 16.75
C PHE A 107 -5.58 13.72 17.87
N MET A 108 -4.71 14.66 18.28
CA MET A 108 -3.74 14.50 19.38
C MET A 108 -4.41 14.76 20.73
N GLY A 109 -5.03 13.72 21.30
CA GLY A 109 -5.85 13.86 22.51
C GLY A 109 -5.07 14.00 23.82
N ASP A 110 -3.80 13.62 23.87
CA ASP A 110 -2.94 13.78 25.05
C ASP A 110 -2.65 15.26 25.40
N MET A 111 -2.96 16.19 24.49
CA MET A 111 -2.96 17.64 24.74
C MET A 111 -4.17 18.16 25.51
N PHE A 112 -5.15 17.30 25.82
CA PHE A 112 -6.40 17.68 26.45
C PHE A 112 -6.64 16.86 27.73
N PRO A 113 -7.41 17.38 28.70
CA PRO A 113 -7.83 16.62 29.86
C PRO A 113 -8.55 15.33 29.46
N TRP A 114 -8.21 14.22 30.12
CA TRP A 114 -8.73 12.90 29.76
C TRP A 114 -10.26 12.82 29.83
N ASP A 115 -10.88 13.49 30.80
CA ASP A 115 -12.33 13.56 30.96
C ASP A 115 -13.03 14.27 29.79
N GLU A 116 -12.40 15.29 29.20
CA GLU A 116 -12.89 15.96 27.98
C GLU A 116 -12.75 15.03 26.77
N VAL A 117 -11.61 14.35 26.62
CA VAL A 117 -11.35 13.39 25.54
C VAL A 117 -12.32 12.21 25.61
N GLU A 118 -12.55 11.66 26.80
CA GLU A 118 -13.49 10.55 27.01
C GLU A 118 -14.94 10.98 26.71
N SER A 119 -15.35 12.17 27.18
CA SER A 119 -16.68 12.71 26.89
C SER A 119 -16.88 12.92 25.39
N PHE A 120 -15.86 13.44 24.69
CA PHE A 120 -15.89 13.60 23.24
C PHE A 120 -15.96 12.25 22.52
N ALA A 121 -15.18 11.26 22.94
CA ALA A 121 -15.23 9.91 22.38
C ALA A 121 -16.63 9.27 22.51
N ARG A 122 -17.28 9.43 23.66
CA ARG A 122 -18.65 8.93 23.88
C ARG A 122 -19.67 9.64 22.99
N ALA A 123 -19.58 10.96 22.88
CA ALA A 123 -20.45 11.73 21.99
C ALA A 123 -20.28 11.32 20.52
N LEU A 124 -19.06 11.03 20.08
CA LEU A 124 -18.80 10.51 18.73
C LEU A 124 -19.42 9.12 18.52
N GLN A 125 -19.29 8.22 19.50
CA GLN A 125 -19.81 6.85 19.40
C GLN A 125 -21.34 6.79 19.29
N GLU A 126 -22.07 7.70 19.95
CA GLU A 126 -23.53 7.82 19.83
C GLU A 126 -23.99 8.09 18.38
N HIS A 127 -23.07 8.59 17.54
CA HIS A 127 -23.29 8.93 16.15
C HIS A 127 -22.43 8.12 15.17
N ASP A 128 -22.01 6.92 15.56
CA ASP A 128 -21.28 5.98 14.70
C ASP A 128 -19.91 6.49 14.23
N PHE A 129 -19.26 7.34 15.05
CA PHE A 129 -17.87 7.73 14.89
C PHE A 129 -16.99 7.10 15.97
N ARG A 130 -15.85 6.55 15.57
CA ARG A 130 -14.80 6.12 16.49
C ARG A 130 -13.73 7.18 16.63
N LEU A 131 -13.32 7.46 17.86
CA LEU A 131 -12.19 8.33 18.11
C LEU A 131 -10.86 7.56 17.96
N LEU A 132 -9.93 8.13 17.19
CA LEU A 132 -8.55 7.71 17.06
C LEU A 132 -7.61 8.74 17.70
N LEU A 133 -6.88 8.32 18.73
CA LEU A 133 -5.86 9.15 19.36
C LEU A 133 -4.55 8.97 18.61
N CYS A 134 -4.03 10.07 18.07
CA CYS A 134 -2.77 10.08 17.36
C CYS A 134 -1.59 9.92 18.32
N GLU A 135 -0.56 9.20 17.90
CA GLU A 135 0.72 9.21 18.60
C GLU A 135 1.39 10.59 18.50
N PRO A 136 2.20 10.97 19.52
CA PRO A 136 3.01 12.19 19.45
C PRO A 136 3.95 12.18 18.24
N ILE A 137 4.16 13.36 17.66
CA ILE A 137 5.09 13.52 16.54
C ILE A 137 6.52 13.26 17.02
N LYS A 138 7.34 12.61 16.19
CA LYS A 138 8.78 12.47 16.46
C LYS A 138 9.41 13.86 16.60
N GLY A 139 10.06 14.12 17.73
CA GLY A 139 10.60 15.44 18.07
C GLY A 139 9.64 16.34 18.87
N GLY A 140 8.44 15.85 19.17
CA GLY A 140 7.44 16.56 19.98
C GLY A 140 6.51 17.43 19.16
N TYR A 141 5.64 18.15 19.87
CA TYR A 141 4.62 19.02 19.28
C TYR A 141 5.19 20.32 18.74
N THR A 142 4.54 20.84 17.70
CA THR A 142 4.98 22.04 17.00
C THR A 142 3.81 23.00 16.75
N TYR A 143 4.13 24.29 16.67
CA TYR A 143 3.17 25.32 16.24
C TYR A 143 2.96 25.31 14.73
N ASP A 144 3.79 24.59 13.97
CA ASP A 144 3.58 24.36 12.55
C ASP A 144 2.38 23.42 12.35
N PHE A 145 1.36 23.91 11.65
CA PHE A 145 0.14 23.15 11.44
C PHE A 145 0.33 21.96 10.50
N GLU A 146 1.24 22.01 9.53
CA GLU A 146 1.35 20.96 8.52
C GLU A 146 1.88 19.63 9.08
N PRO A 147 2.94 19.60 9.91
CA PRO A 147 3.34 18.38 10.62
C PRO A 147 2.23 17.81 11.49
N MET A 148 1.49 18.67 12.20
CA MET A 148 0.35 18.29 13.04
C MET A 148 -0.77 17.67 12.19
N ARG A 149 -1.07 18.28 11.03
CA ARG A 149 -2.05 17.78 10.07
C ARG A 149 -1.64 16.42 9.51
N LYS A 150 -0.37 16.28 9.14
CA LYS A 150 0.17 15.03 8.62
C LYS A 150 0.13 13.91 9.66
N ALA A 151 0.33 14.22 10.94
CA ALA A 151 0.19 13.25 12.02
C ALA A 151 -1.24 12.66 12.11
N THR A 152 -2.27 13.50 11.99
CA THR A 152 -3.67 13.02 11.98
C THR A 152 -4.01 12.19 10.74
N GLU A 153 -3.46 12.56 9.58
CA GLU A 153 -3.59 11.77 8.33
C GLU A 153 -2.90 10.41 8.46
N ASN A 154 -1.69 10.37 9.03
CA ASN A 154 -0.97 9.13 9.27
C ASN A 154 -1.70 8.23 10.27
N CYS A 155 -2.41 8.80 11.25
CA CYS A 155 -3.22 8.05 12.21
C CYS A 155 -4.37 7.32 11.52
N SER A 156 -5.21 8.00 10.73
CA SER A 156 -6.28 7.34 9.96
C SER A 156 -5.75 6.36 8.92
N SER A 157 -4.63 6.68 8.27
CA SER A 157 -3.97 5.76 7.34
C SER A 157 -3.41 4.51 8.03
N SER A 158 -2.97 4.61 9.28
CA SER A 158 -2.50 3.46 10.06
C SER A 158 -3.68 2.57 10.47
N GLU A 159 -4.83 3.16 10.78
CA GLU A 159 -6.06 2.41 11.03
C GLU A 159 -6.51 1.63 9.78
N MET A 160 -6.51 2.27 8.60
CA MET A 160 -6.78 1.57 7.34
C MET A 160 -5.86 0.35 7.16
N ARG A 161 -4.55 0.47 7.44
CA ARG A 161 -3.60 -0.65 7.38
C ARG A 161 -3.91 -1.74 8.41
N GLN A 162 -4.41 -1.39 9.58
CA GLN A 162 -4.87 -2.37 10.58
C GLN A 162 -6.08 -3.16 10.05
N LEU A 163 -7.04 -2.49 9.41
CA LEU A 163 -8.17 -3.17 8.76
C LEU A 163 -7.72 -4.08 7.61
N GLU A 164 -6.72 -3.67 6.81
CA GLU A 164 -6.13 -4.53 5.77
C GLU A 164 -5.46 -5.77 6.38
N ARG A 165 -4.78 -5.64 7.53
CA ARG A 165 -4.20 -6.78 8.25
C ARG A 165 -5.29 -7.74 8.73
N GLN A 166 -6.38 -7.23 9.28
CA GLN A 166 -7.53 -8.04 9.66
C GLN A 166 -8.17 -8.72 8.44
N ALA A 167 -8.25 -8.02 7.31
CA ALA A 167 -8.71 -8.60 6.06
C ALA A 167 -7.80 -9.73 5.61
N LEU A 168 -6.49 -9.52 5.59
CA LEU A 168 -5.51 -10.52 5.15
C LEU A 168 -5.59 -11.80 5.99
N SER A 169 -5.70 -11.68 7.32
CA SER A 169 -5.69 -12.82 8.24
C SER A 169 -6.89 -13.77 8.14
N LEU A 170 -7.97 -13.40 7.45
CA LEU A 170 -9.15 -14.26 7.24
C LEU A 170 -8.90 -15.43 6.29
N GLY A 171 -7.81 -15.42 5.50
CA GLY A 171 -7.50 -16.46 4.53
C GLY A 171 -6.02 -16.79 4.46
N PRO A 172 -5.41 -17.28 5.56
CA PRO A 172 -3.95 -17.43 5.69
C PRO A 172 -3.34 -18.44 4.70
N ASP A 173 -4.14 -19.42 4.26
CA ASP A 173 -3.72 -20.48 3.32
C ASP A 173 -4.24 -20.23 1.90
N THR A 174 -4.92 -19.11 1.65
CA THR A 174 -5.47 -18.78 0.32
C THR A 174 -4.51 -17.85 -0.41
N PRO A 175 -4.06 -18.19 -1.64
CA PRO A 175 -3.22 -17.32 -2.45
C PRO A 175 -3.81 -15.92 -2.59
N THR A 176 -3.10 -14.93 -2.04
CA THR A 176 -3.60 -13.57 -1.88
C THR A 176 -2.61 -12.56 -2.46
N LEU A 177 -3.12 -11.64 -3.29
CA LEU A 177 -2.40 -10.45 -3.71
C LEU A 177 -2.89 -9.24 -2.90
N VAL A 178 -1.98 -8.47 -2.33
CA VAL A 178 -2.29 -7.28 -1.51
C VAL A 178 -1.80 -6.02 -2.21
N ASP A 179 -2.60 -4.96 -2.24
CA ASP A 179 -2.12 -3.64 -2.71
C ASP A 179 -1.14 -3.03 -1.70
N GLY A 180 0.05 -2.67 -2.15
CA GLY A 180 1.15 -2.17 -1.33
C GLY A 180 2.07 -3.24 -0.76
N SER A 181 2.99 -2.81 0.11
CA SER A 181 4.07 -3.65 0.62
C SER A 181 3.61 -4.65 1.69
N LEU A 182 4.26 -5.80 1.77
CA LEU A 182 4.00 -6.88 2.71
C LEU A 182 4.54 -6.62 4.12
N GLU A 183 5.61 -5.84 4.25
CA GLU A 183 6.29 -5.62 5.55
C GLU A 183 5.36 -5.00 6.61
N PRO A 184 4.56 -3.94 6.34
CA PRO A 184 3.60 -3.42 7.32
C PRO A 184 2.52 -4.41 7.79
N ARG A 185 2.44 -5.59 7.15
CA ARG A 185 1.40 -6.59 7.32
C ARG A 185 1.95 -7.95 7.81
N VAL A 186 3.23 -8.04 8.18
CA VAL A 186 3.91 -9.29 8.60
C VAL A 186 3.13 -10.10 9.63
N ALA A 187 2.58 -9.45 10.66
CA ALA A 187 1.84 -10.15 11.70
C ALA A 187 0.39 -10.54 11.32
N ALA A 188 0.01 -10.45 10.05
CA ALA A 188 -1.30 -10.88 9.53
C ALA A 188 -1.26 -12.21 8.76
N TYR A 189 -0.09 -12.79 8.52
CA TYR A 189 0.08 -14.04 7.79
C TYR A 189 1.34 -14.79 8.27
N ASP A 190 1.47 -16.06 7.93
CA ASP A 190 2.68 -16.83 8.24
C ASP A 190 3.72 -16.62 7.14
N VAL A 191 4.78 -15.88 7.45
CA VAL A 191 5.88 -15.57 6.51
C VAL A 191 6.55 -16.80 5.90
N ASN A 192 6.42 -17.99 6.51
CA ASN A 192 7.01 -19.23 6.00
C ASN A 192 6.06 -20.02 5.08
N ASN A 193 4.75 -19.85 5.24
CA ASN A 193 3.76 -20.79 4.70
C ASN A 193 2.67 -20.10 3.88
N SER A 194 2.36 -18.83 4.14
CA SER A 194 1.27 -18.13 3.49
C SER A 194 1.62 -17.69 2.06
N PRO A 195 0.80 -18.05 1.05
CA PRO A 195 0.98 -17.67 -0.34
C PRO A 195 0.55 -16.22 -0.62
N VAL A 196 1.31 -15.26 -0.10
CA VAL A 196 1.02 -13.83 -0.21
C VAL A 196 1.99 -13.10 -1.15
N CYS A 197 1.44 -12.20 -1.95
CA CYS A 197 2.20 -11.34 -2.88
C CYS A 197 1.79 -9.88 -2.70
N GLY A 198 2.76 -8.98 -2.56
CA GLY A 198 2.53 -7.54 -2.53
C GLY A 198 2.64 -6.92 -3.92
N LEU A 199 1.78 -5.95 -4.21
CA LEU A 199 1.80 -5.13 -5.43
C LEU A 199 2.07 -3.67 -5.05
N VAL A 200 3.32 -3.23 -5.16
CA VAL A 200 3.73 -1.87 -4.79
C VAL A 200 3.72 -0.96 -6.01
N LYS A 201 2.96 0.15 -5.93
CA LYS A 201 2.80 1.13 -7.01
C LYS A 201 3.73 2.34 -6.87
N SER A 202 4.16 2.65 -5.65
CA SER A 202 4.97 3.82 -5.33
C SER A 202 6.40 3.45 -4.96
N HIS A 203 7.38 4.02 -5.67
CA HIS A 203 8.80 3.71 -5.50
C HIS A 203 9.56 4.89 -4.89
N TYR A 204 9.34 5.16 -3.59
CA TYR A 204 10.01 6.28 -2.90
C TYR A 204 11.49 6.00 -2.60
N ARG A 205 11.87 4.73 -2.45
CA ARG A 205 13.25 4.33 -2.17
C ARG A 205 13.98 3.91 -3.44
N ASN A 206 15.25 4.29 -3.53
CA ASN A 206 16.15 3.88 -4.60
C ASN A 206 16.95 2.65 -4.15
N TYR A 207 16.59 1.47 -4.66
CA TYR A 207 17.30 0.21 -4.37
C TYR A 207 18.31 -0.17 -5.44
N LEU A 208 18.17 0.37 -6.66
CA LEU A 208 18.86 -0.16 -7.83
C LEU A 208 20.22 0.50 -8.03
N HIS A 209 21.20 -0.32 -8.42
CA HIS A 209 22.47 0.12 -8.99
C HIS A 209 22.29 0.72 -10.39
N PRO A 210 23.32 1.37 -10.98
CA PRO A 210 23.19 2.01 -12.30
C PRO A 210 22.72 1.09 -13.43
N GLN A 211 23.17 -0.18 -13.46
CA GLN A 211 22.73 -1.14 -14.47
C GLN A 211 21.28 -1.61 -14.21
N GLY A 212 20.87 -1.70 -12.94
CA GLY A 212 19.48 -1.95 -12.56
C GLY A 212 18.55 -0.84 -13.04
N TRP A 213 18.94 0.43 -12.87
CA TRP A 213 18.19 1.57 -13.40
C TRP A 213 18.05 1.55 -14.91
N ARG A 214 19.12 1.24 -15.65
CA ARG A 214 19.04 1.07 -17.11
C ARG A 214 18.03 -0.01 -17.48
N THR A 215 18.12 -1.18 -16.84
CA THR A 215 17.19 -2.29 -17.05
C THR A 215 15.75 -1.88 -16.77
N TYR A 216 15.51 -1.20 -15.65
CA TYR A 216 14.20 -0.69 -15.23
C TYR A 216 13.57 0.23 -16.30
N TYR A 217 14.36 1.17 -16.84
CA TYR A 217 13.88 2.09 -17.87
C TYR A 217 13.72 1.44 -19.24
N GLU A 218 14.46 0.36 -19.51
CA GLU A 218 14.37 -0.40 -20.77
C GLU A 218 13.22 -1.44 -20.79
N LEU A 219 12.57 -1.69 -19.64
CA LEU A 219 11.44 -2.63 -19.57
C LEU A 219 10.31 -2.24 -20.54
N LYS A 220 9.98 -3.17 -21.44
CA LYS A 220 8.76 -3.13 -22.25
C LYS A 220 7.59 -3.71 -21.46
N ALA A 221 6.36 -3.41 -21.89
CA ALA A 221 5.16 -3.99 -21.29
C ALA A 221 5.25 -5.53 -21.23
N GLY A 222 4.91 -6.09 -20.07
CA GLY A 222 5.03 -7.52 -19.77
C GLY A 222 6.42 -7.99 -19.35
N GLN A 223 7.46 -7.14 -19.42
CA GLN A 223 8.81 -7.50 -18.99
C GLN A 223 9.04 -7.15 -17.52
N ARG A 224 9.92 -7.91 -16.88
CA ARG A 224 10.38 -7.65 -15.51
C ARG A 224 11.89 -7.46 -15.42
N THR A 225 12.35 -6.84 -14.34
CA THR A 225 13.75 -6.95 -13.93
C THR A 225 14.04 -8.36 -13.42
N PRO A 226 15.32 -8.77 -13.34
CA PRO A 226 15.72 -9.81 -12.40
C PRO A 226 15.22 -9.48 -10.99
N ALA A 227 14.95 -10.53 -10.21
CA ALA A 227 14.54 -10.45 -8.83
C ALA A 227 15.75 -10.21 -7.94
N PHE A 228 15.53 -9.41 -6.91
CA PHE A 228 16.50 -8.99 -5.91
C PHE A 228 15.89 -9.16 -4.53
N LEU A 229 16.74 -9.27 -3.52
CA LEU A 229 16.29 -9.40 -2.14
C LEU A 229 16.29 -8.04 -1.46
N LEU A 230 15.16 -7.69 -0.84
CA LEU A 230 15.06 -6.56 0.07
C LEU A 230 15.05 -7.07 1.51
N ASN A 231 15.94 -6.51 2.32
CA ASN A 231 16.11 -6.83 3.72
C ASN A 231 15.37 -5.79 4.56
N GLY A 232 14.08 -6.02 4.81
CA GLY A 232 13.29 -5.20 5.73
C GLY A 232 13.71 -5.43 7.18
N LEU A 233 13.18 -4.61 8.09
CA LEU A 233 13.40 -4.75 9.53
C LEU A 233 12.75 -6.02 10.07
N GLU A 234 11.53 -6.31 9.60
CA GLU A 234 10.73 -7.44 10.07
C GLU A 234 10.55 -8.53 9.01
N LEU A 235 10.89 -8.24 7.75
CA LEU A 235 10.63 -9.13 6.62
C LEU A 235 11.65 -8.99 5.51
N GLU A 236 12.23 -10.12 5.12
CA GLU A 236 12.96 -10.24 3.86
C GLU A 236 11.98 -10.62 2.73
N VAL A 237 12.01 -9.87 1.63
CA VAL A 237 11.18 -10.15 0.46
C VAL A 237 12.01 -10.30 -0.81
N VAL A 238 11.62 -11.26 -1.65
CA VAL A 238 12.09 -11.36 -3.02
C VAL A 238 11.24 -10.42 -3.87
N SER A 239 11.86 -9.43 -4.48
CA SER A 239 11.21 -8.34 -5.19
C SER A 239 11.68 -8.24 -6.64
N TRP A 240 10.80 -7.79 -7.53
CA TRP A 240 11.15 -7.44 -8.90
C TRP A 240 10.22 -6.35 -9.43
N TYR A 241 10.71 -5.55 -10.37
CA TYR A 241 9.88 -4.57 -11.06
C TYR A 241 9.26 -5.19 -12.30
N LEU A 242 7.99 -4.85 -12.58
CA LEU A 242 7.20 -5.32 -13.72
C LEU A 242 6.56 -4.13 -14.42
N ARG A 243 6.69 -4.06 -15.74
CA ARG A 243 6.01 -3.05 -16.57
C ARG A 243 4.65 -3.58 -17.00
N LEU A 244 3.55 -3.01 -16.50
CA LEU A 244 2.19 -3.43 -16.88
C LEU A 244 1.75 -2.85 -18.23
N GLU A 245 2.11 -1.59 -18.47
CA GLU A 245 1.72 -0.85 -19.67
C GLU A 245 2.94 -0.22 -20.34
N GLY A 246 2.92 -0.16 -21.68
CA GLY A 246 4.03 0.37 -22.47
C GLY A 246 3.64 1.66 -23.20
N ASN A 247 4.58 2.61 -23.25
CA ASN A 247 4.62 3.79 -24.14
C ASN A 247 3.44 4.79 -24.13
N GLY A 248 2.55 4.73 -23.13
CA GLY A 248 1.47 5.74 -22.96
C GLY A 248 1.75 6.85 -21.95
N GLY A 249 2.84 6.77 -21.18
CA GLY A 249 3.13 7.69 -20.08
C GLY A 249 4.07 8.83 -20.44
N GLU A 250 3.88 9.99 -19.81
CA GLU A 250 4.79 11.14 -19.93
C GLU A 250 6.17 10.92 -19.27
N MET A 251 6.29 9.93 -18.38
CA MET A 251 7.47 9.70 -17.55
C MET A 251 8.06 8.27 -17.71
N PRO A 252 9.39 8.09 -17.64
CA PRO A 252 10.04 6.78 -17.82
C PRO A 252 9.64 5.69 -16.81
N ASN A 253 9.15 6.07 -15.63
CA ASN A 253 8.68 5.16 -14.57
C ASN A 253 7.19 4.83 -14.67
N TRP A 254 6.47 5.37 -15.65
CA TRP A 254 5.03 5.16 -15.80
C TRP A 254 4.68 3.70 -16.08
N GLY A 255 3.65 3.20 -15.43
CA GLY A 255 3.16 1.82 -15.63
C GLY A 255 4.10 0.74 -15.10
N VAL A 256 5.01 1.07 -14.18
CA VAL A 256 5.82 0.09 -13.46
C VAL A 256 5.26 -0.13 -12.06
N VAL A 257 5.16 -1.39 -11.68
CA VAL A 257 4.87 -1.84 -10.32
C VAL A 257 6.04 -2.69 -9.81
N ARG A 258 6.20 -2.80 -8.50
CA ARG A 258 7.08 -3.78 -7.87
C ARG A 258 6.24 -4.88 -7.25
N LEU A 259 6.54 -6.12 -7.62
CA LEU A 259 5.97 -7.29 -6.97
C LEU A 259 6.94 -7.79 -5.90
N GLU A 260 6.41 -8.31 -4.81
CA GLU A 260 7.20 -8.87 -3.73
C GLU A 260 6.54 -10.09 -3.08
N VAL A 261 7.34 -11.08 -2.73
CA VAL A 261 6.92 -12.29 -2.00
C VAL A 261 7.84 -12.53 -0.80
N PRO A 262 7.35 -13.11 0.33
CA PRO A 262 8.21 -13.43 1.46
C PRO A 262 9.35 -14.37 1.04
N ARG A 263 10.59 -14.02 1.40
CA ARG A 263 11.78 -14.82 1.06
C ARG A 263 11.63 -16.27 1.52
N LEU A 264 11.25 -16.47 2.79
CA LEU A 264 11.18 -17.81 3.38
C LEU A 264 10.14 -18.69 2.67
N TYR A 265 8.98 -18.13 2.32
CA TYR A 265 7.97 -18.82 1.50
C TYR A 265 8.53 -19.19 0.11
N PHE A 266 9.17 -18.24 -0.59
CA PHE A 266 9.75 -18.49 -1.91
C PHE A 266 10.86 -19.56 -1.88
N GLU A 267 11.74 -19.53 -0.87
CA GLU A 267 12.85 -20.47 -0.76
C GLU A 267 12.38 -21.86 -0.29
N LYS A 268 11.48 -21.93 0.70
CA LYS A 268 11.09 -23.20 1.35
C LYS A 268 9.90 -23.88 0.70
N GLN A 269 8.85 -23.13 0.35
CA GLN A 269 7.62 -23.70 -0.22
C GLN A 269 7.71 -23.81 -1.73
N LEU A 270 8.26 -22.78 -2.39
CA LEU A 270 8.40 -22.76 -3.85
C LEU A 270 9.76 -23.28 -4.34
N GLY A 271 10.70 -23.59 -3.44
CA GLY A 271 12.00 -24.16 -3.80
C GLY A 271 12.86 -23.25 -4.69
N LYS A 272 12.73 -21.92 -4.57
CA LYS A 272 13.35 -20.93 -5.46
C LYS A 272 12.95 -21.10 -6.94
N ASN A 273 11.71 -21.50 -7.20
CA ASN A 273 11.21 -21.63 -8.57
C ASN A 273 10.99 -20.25 -9.23
N TRP A 274 11.96 -19.81 -10.03
CA TRP A 274 11.88 -18.56 -10.79
C TRP A 274 10.72 -18.50 -11.79
N GLU A 275 10.27 -19.65 -12.30
CA GLU A 275 9.10 -19.71 -13.19
C GLU A 275 7.83 -19.25 -12.46
N HIS A 276 7.76 -19.43 -11.13
CA HIS A 276 6.65 -18.91 -10.34
C HIS A 276 6.58 -17.38 -10.39
N LEU A 277 7.72 -16.69 -10.33
CA LEU A 277 7.76 -15.23 -10.46
C LEU A 277 7.33 -14.78 -11.87
N ASP A 278 7.66 -15.59 -12.88
CA ASP A 278 7.22 -15.36 -14.26
C ASP A 278 5.70 -15.55 -14.42
N TRP A 279 5.11 -16.56 -13.77
CA TRP A 279 3.66 -16.78 -13.76
C TRP A 279 2.92 -15.66 -13.03
N LEU A 280 3.41 -15.24 -11.86
CA LEU A 280 2.88 -14.06 -11.14
C LEU A 280 2.95 -12.81 -12.02
N SER A 281 4.07 -12.59 -12.70
CA SER A 281 4.23 -11.44 -13.59
C SER A 281 3.23 -11.45 -14.74
N ASN A 282 3.06 -12.59 -15.40
CA ASN A 282 2.06 -12.74 -16.47
C ASN A 282 0.63 -12.54 -15.95
N LEU A 283 0.29 -13.13 -14.78
CA LEU A 283 -1.03 -12.99 -14.17
C LEU A 283 -1.37 -11.52 -13.88
N VAL A 284 -0.44 -10.78 -13.29
CA VAL A 284 -0.65 -9.36 -12.97
C VAL A 284 -0.81 -8.55 -14.26
N CYS A 285 -0.06 -8.87 -15.32
CA CYS A 285 -0.25 -8.25 -16.64
C CYS A 285 -1.61 -8.59 -17.29
N ASP A 286 -2.13 -9.80 -17.07
CA ASP A 286 -3.46 -10.22 -17.55
C ASP A 286 -4.57 -9.50 -16.80
N TYR A 287 -4.36 -9.22 -15.51
CA TYR A 287 -5.27 -8.45 -14.67
C TYR A 287 -5.14 -6.94 -14.81
N ARG A 288 -4.22 -6.41 -15.63
CA ARG A 288 -4.04 -4.96 -15.77
C ARG A 288 -5.37 -4.26 -16.01
N CYS A 289 -5.56 -3.12 -15.34
CA CYS A 289 -6.69 -2.26 -15.59
C CYS A 289 -6.61 -1.71 -17.02
N ARG A 290 -7.75 -1.69 -17.74
CA ARG A 290 -7.88 -1.14 -19.10
C ARG A 290 -8.86 0.01 -19.18
N ASP A 291 -9.32 0.49 -18.02
CA ASP A 291 -10.24 1.60 -17.93
C ASP A 291 -9.47 2.90 -18.06
N GLU A 292 -9.49 3.49 -19.26
CA GLU A 292 -8.79 4.75 -19.54
C GLU A 292 -9.31 5.93 -18.69
N SER A 293 -10.51 5.83 -18.12
CA SER A 293 -11.06 6.86 -17.24
C SER A 293 -10.49 6.80 -15.82
N TYR A 294 -9.86 5.68 -15.46
CA TYR A 294 -9.26 5.47 -14.16
C TYR A 294 -7.81 5.97 -14.18
N SER A 295 -7.54 7.06 -13.44
CA SER A 295 -6.25 7.75 -13.46
C SER A 295 -5.05 6.88 -13.07
N ARG A 296 -5.29 5.80 -12.31
CA ARG A 296 -4.26 4.84 -11.89
C ARG A 296 -4.25 3.54 -12.72
N ALA A 297 -5.01 3.47 -13.82
CA ALA A 297 -5.07 2.29 -14.68
C ALA A 297 -3.70 1.73 -15.08
N PRO A 298 -2.68 2.56 -15.41
CA PRO A 298 -1.39 2.07 -15.84
C PRO A 298 -0.61 1.27 -14.79
N VAL A 299 -0.91 1.50 -13.50
CA VAL A 299 -0.23 0.87 -12.36
C VAL A 299 -1.19 0.04 -11.49
N SER A 300 -2.39 -0.26 -11.99
CA SER A 300 -3.40 -0.99 -11.24
C SER A 300 -3.87 -2.22 -11.99
N ILE A 301 -4.51 -3.11 -11.25
CA ILE A 301 -5.15 -4.31 -11.76
C ILE A 301 -6.65 -4.24 -11.48
N TYR A 302 -7.48 -4.80 -12.37
CA TYR A 302 -8.93 -4.70 -12.25
C TYR A 302 -9.47 -5.27 -10.93
N PRO A 303 -8.89 -6.31 -10.29
CA PRO A 303 -9.39 -6.76 -9.00
C PRO A 303 -9.23 -5.73 -7.89
N ILE A 304 -8.13 -4.97 -7.93
CA ILE A 304 -7.87 -3.86 -7.01
C ILE A 304 -8.75 -2.66 -7.35
N GLN A 305 -8.90 -2.29 -8.63
CA GLN A 305 -9.89 -1.26 -9.01
C GLN A 305 -11.29 -1.61 -8.48
N ARG A 306 -11.72 -2.87 -8.60
CA ARG A 306 -13.02 -3.31 -8.12
C ARG A 306 -13.14 -3.26 -6.60
N ALA A 307 -12.04 -3.53 -5.89
CA ALA A 307 -11.94 -3.35 -4.45
C ALA A 307 -12.16 -1.87 -4.08
N GLU A 308 -11.47 -0.94 -4.75
CA GLU A 308 -11.57 0.50 -4.52
C GLU A 308 -12.97 1.06 -4.82
N GLU A 309 -13.62 0.56 -5.88
CA GLU A 309 -15.01 0.88 -6.23
C GLU A 309 -15.97 0.38 -5.16
N THR A 310 -15.77 -0.85 -4.68
CA THR A 310 -16.59 -1.46 -3.62
C THR A 310 -16.49 -0.64 -2.34
N LEU A 311 -15.28 -0.26 -1.92
CA LEU A 311 -15.07 0.63 -0.77
C LEU A 311 -15.66 2.02 -1.03
N GLY A 312 -15.46 2.58 -2.23
CA GLY A 312 -16.01 3.87 -2.62
C GLY A 312 -17.53 3.95 -2.56
N ALA A 313 -18.22 2.85 -2.88
CA ALA A 313 -19.69 2.77 -2.79
C ALA A 313 -20.22 2.69 -1.35
N LEU A 314 -19.38 2.30 -0.39
CA LEU A 314 -19.73 2.29 1.04
C LEU A 314 -19.51 3.66 1.69
N PHE A 315 -18.53 4.42 1.18
CA PHE A 315 -18.16 5.69 1.77
C PHE A 315 -19.21 6.76 1.45
N SER A 316 -19.50 7.56 2.47
CA SER A 316 -20.39 8.69 2.40
C SER A 316 -19.78 9.77 1.51
N ARG A 317 -20.62 10.59 0.85
CA ARG A 317 -20.13 11.80 0.21
C ARG A 317 -19.53 12.72 1.28
N SER A 318 -18.32 13.21 1.04
CA SER A 318 -17.56 13.95 2.06
C SER A 318 -18.35 15.12 2.68
N GLU A 319 -19.08 15.89 1.86
CA GLU A 319 -19.90 17.00 2.36
C GLU A 319 -21.03 16.56 3.30
N THR A 320 -21.65 15.41 3.05
CA THR A 320 -22.68 14.86 3.94
C THR A 320 -22.09 14.46 5.30
N LEU A 321 -20.92 13.82 5.28
CA LEU A 321 -20.22 13.40 6.48
C LEU A 321 -19.77 14.60 7.33
N ILE A 322 -19.22 15.63 6.67
CA ILE A 322 -18.76 16.87 7.31
C ILE A 322 -19.93 17.64 7.92
N ASN A 323 -21.03 17.83 7.18
CA ASN A 323 -22.20 18.53 7.71
C ASN A 323 -22.81 17.80 8.92
N HIS A 324 -22.86 16.46 8.89
CA HIS A 324 -23.29 15.68 10.04
C HIS A 324 -22.37 15.91 11.26
N PHE A 325 -21.05 15.91 11.03
CA PHE A 325 -20.07 16.18 12.09
C PHE A 325 -20.21 17.58 12.68
N TYR A 326 -20.41 18.63 11.87
CA TYR A 326 -20.62 19.99 12.36
C TYR A 326 -21.90 20.13 13.17
N HIS A 327 -23.00 19.51 12.74
CA HIS A 327 -24.24 19.49 13.52
C HIS A 327 -24.08 18.81 14.88
N LEU A 328 -23.29 17.75 14.95
CA LEU A 328 -22.97 17.04 16.19
C LEU A 328 -22.10 17.86 17.13
N THR A 329 -21.08 18.50 16.59
CA THR A 329 -20.07 19.23 17.37
C THR A 329 -20.42 20.69 17.64
N SER A 330 -21.50 21.20 17.05
CA SER A 330 -21.88 22.62 17.10
C SER A 330 -20.77 23.57 16.62
N LEU A 331 -19.99 23.12 15.62
CA LEU A 331 -18.90 23.89 14.99
C LEU A 331 -19.36 24.67 13.76
#